data_AF-A0A7G5C3J8-F1
#
_entry.id   AF-A0A7G5C3J8-F1
#
_cell.length_a   1.000
_cell.length_b   1.000
_cell.length_c   1.000
_cell.angle_alpha   90.00
_cell.angle_beta   90.00
_cell.angle_gamma   90.00
#
_symmetry.space_group_name_H-M   'P 1'
#
loop_
_entity.id
_entity.type
_entity.pdbx_description
1 polymer ?
#
loop_
_entity_poly.entity_id
_entity_poly.type
_entity_poly.pdbx_seq_one_letter_code
_entity_poly.pdbx_strand_id
1 'polypeptide(L)'
;MFFDAYTTSANPRTDREQQQVEFKVKKKMALSLLVLVVVFASFALGAYAAVKYSLSVNGKQVKTEVKVINGATYIPLSALSGLENITIQRDAKKGTIAIADKVDESELPPVAPETLGLASNNPAPVGKAVSFNLEGYFDKFIAIYKVEETVRGDKAWQLLKDVNPASAAPDKDSEYLLARIKVSPTTVATADGTTRISAGQFKLVSSGGKDYDSTSIVTPKPELFGILSEGQSTTGWVAFKVKKDDADPLILFGRKTDGTGGLWLKTK
;
A
#
# COMPACT_ATOMS: atom_id res chain seq x y z
N MET A 1 3.43 116.71 8.44
CA MET A 1 2.00 116.54 8.76
C MET A 1 1.27 116.49 7.43
N PHE A 2 0.75 115.32 7.04
CA PHE A 2 -0.53 115.10 6.33
C PHE A 2 -0.56 113.61 5.94
N PHE A 3 -1.45 112.89 6.62
CA PHE A 3 -1.91 111.55 6.32
C PHE A 3 -2.76 111.61 5.05
N ASP A 4 -2.65 110.63 4.15
CA ASP A 4 -3.76 110.25 3.29
C ASP A 4 -3.94 108.73 3.35
N ALA A 5 -5.06 108.34 3.96
CA ALA A 5 -5.49 106.97 4.09
C ALA A 5 -6.37 106.62 2.89
N TYR A 6 -5.90 105.74 2.00
CA TYR A 6 -6.77 105.05 1.05
C TYR A 6 -7.27 103.76 1.69
N THR A 7 -8.49 103.80 2.24
CA THR A 7 -9.25 102.61 2.61
C THR A 7 -9.72 101.90 1.35
N THR A 8 -9.17 100.71 1.08
CA THR A 8 -9.72 99.75 0.11
C THR A 8 -11.08 99.27 0.62
N SER A 9 -12.15 99.78 0.02
CA SER A 9 -13.51 99.23 0.15
C SER A 9 -13.58 97.89 -0.58
N ALA A 10 -13.57 96.79 0.16
CA ALA A 10 -13.90 95.48 -0.39
C ALA A 10 -15.41 95.40 -0.65
N ASN A 11 -15.81 95.10 -1.89
CA ASN A 11 -17.21 95.04 -2.31
C ASN A 11 -17.85 93.71 -1.86
N PRO A 12 -18.76 93.71 -0.87
CA PRO A 12 -19.28 92.49 -0.24
C PRO A 12 -20.20 91.66 -1.16
N ARG A 13 -20.62 92.20 -2.31
CA ARG A 13 -21.39 91.43 -3.32
C ARG A 13 -20.48 90.54 -4.16
N THR A 14 -19.28 90.99 -4.48
CA THR A 14 -18.31 90.25 -5.31
C THR A 14 -17.73 89.06 -4.52
N ASP A 15 -17.50 89.23 -3.23
CA ASP A 15 -17.03 88.14 -2.35
C ASP A 15 -18.06 87.01 -2.19
N ARG A 16 -19.37 87.33 -2.12
CA ARG A 16 -20.42 86.31 -2.00
C ARG A 16 -20.58 85.49 -3.30
N GLU A 17 -20.46 86.13 -4.47
CA GLU A 17 -20.50 85.41 -5.75
C GLU A 17 -19.26 84.57 -5.95
N GLN A 18 -18.07 85.06 -5.59
CA GLN A 18 -16.83 84.28 -5.65
C GLN A 18 -16.88 83.08 -4.70
N GLN A 19 -17.38 83.25 -3.46
CA GLN A 19 -17.56 82.14 -2.52
C GLN A 19 -18.58 81.11 -3.00
N GLN A 20 -19.68 81.53 -3.64
CA GLN A 20 -20.66 80.59 -4.20
C GLN A 20 -20.12 79.82 -5.41
N VAL A 21 -19.37 80.48 -6.30
CA VAL A 21 -18.73 79.82 -7.43
C VAL A 21 -17.67 78.84 -6.93
N GLU A 22 -16.83 79.24 -5.97
CA GLU A 22 -15.81 78.38 -5.38
C GLU A 22 -16.43 77.18 -4.66
N PHE A 23 -17.53 77.36 -3.92
CA PHE A 23 -18.27 76.27 -3.29
C PHE A 23 -18.86 75.30 -4.32
N LYS A 24 -19.43 75.82 -5.42
CA LYS A 24 -20.01 75.00 -6.49
C LYS A 24 -18.93 74.23 -7.27
N VAL A 25 -17.76 74.84 -7.48
CA VAL A 25 -16.58 74.20 -8.09
C VAL A 25 -15.99 73.15 -7.16
N LYS A 26 -15.78 73.45 -5.87
CA LYS A 26 -15.30 72.48 -4.86
C LYS A 26 -16.24 71.30 -4.71
N LYS A 27 -17.57 71.52 -4.73
CA LYS A 27 -18.57 70.44 -4.68
C LYS A 27 -18.53 69.55 -5.93
N LYS A 28 -18.33 70.13 -7.13
CA LYS A 28 -18.15 69.37 -8.38
C LYS A 28 -16.82 68.61 -8.40
N MET A 29 -15.73 69.19 -7.89
CA MET A 29 -14.44 68.53 -7.73
C MET A 29 -14.51 67.37 -6.74
N ALA A 30 -15.16 67.57 -5.59
CA ALA A 30 -15.35 66.52 -4.58
C ALA A 30 -16.20 65.36 -5.12
N LEU A 31 -17.25 65.66 -5.91
CA LEU A 31 -18.07 64.64 -6.56
C LEU A 31 -17.27 63.86 -7.63
N SER A 32 -16.44 64.54 -8.41
CA SER A 32 -15.56 63.89 -9.39
C SER A 32 -14.49 63.01 -8.73
N LEU A 33 -13.95 63.45 -7.60
CA LEU A 33 -12.96 62.68 -6.82
C LEU A 33 -13.60 61.42 -6.22
N LEU A 34 -14.84 61.53 -5.73
CA LEU A 34 -15.60 60.40 -5.18
C LEU A 34 -15.88 59.33 -6.26
N VAL A 35 -16.26 59.75 -7.47
CA VAL A 35 -16.47 58.84 -8.61
C VAL A 35 -15.15 58.14 -9.00
N LEU A 36 -14.03 58.86 -8.98
CA LEU A 36 -12.71 58.26 -9.26
C LEU A 36 -12.32 57.21 -8.20
N VAL A 37 -12.57 57.48 -6.91
CA VAL A 37 -12.31 56.53 -5.81
C VAL A 37 -13.18 55.28 -5.90
N VAL A 38 -14.45 55.40 -6.31
CA VAL A 38 -15.34 54.24 -6.52
C VAL A 38 -14.90 53.40 -7.72
N VAL A 39 -14.40 54.02 -8.80
CA VAL A 39 -13.85 53.30 -9.96
C VAL A 39 -12.53 52.58 -9.61
N PHE A 40 -11.67 53.17 -8.77
CA PHE A 40 -10.45 52.49 -8.28
C PHE A 40 -10.74 51.41 -7.23
N ALA A 41 -11.76 51.57 -6.38
CA ALA A 41 -12.17 50.53 -5.42
C ALA A 41 -12.80 49.29 -6.11
N SER A 42 -13.24 49.44 -7.36
CA SER A 42 -13.82 48.35 -8.15
C SER A 42 -12.79 47.34 -8.68
N PHE A 43 -11.48 47.59 -8.50
CA PHE A 43 -10.41 46.64 -8.85
C PHE A 43 -9.85 45.86 -7.65
N ALA A 44 -10.42 46.03 -6.45
CA ALA A 44 -9.93 45.37 -5.23
C ALA A 44 -10.64 44.04 -4.90
N LEU A 45 -11.34 43.42 -5.84
CA LEU A 45 -11.92 42.09 -5.68
C LEU A 45 -11.28 41.13 -6.70
N GLY A 46 -10.29 40.37 -6.22
CA GLY A 46 -9.98 39.07 -6.82
C GLY A 46 -8.58 38.86 -7.39
N ALA A 47 -7.52 39.42 -6.81
CA ALA A 47 -6.19 38.81 -6.96
C ALA A 47 -6.11 37.56 -6.07
N TYR A 48 -6.91 36.52 -6.36
CA TYR A 48 -6.58 35.19 -5.86
C TYR A 48 -5.30 34.77 -6.54
N ALA A 49 -4.17 34.84 -5.83
CA ALA A 49 -2.94 34.25 -6.31
C ALA A 49 -3.22 32.78 -6.62
N ALA A 50 -3.16 32.41 -7.90
CA ALA A 50 -3.37 31.02 -8.31
C ALA A 50 -2.35 30.15 -7.59
N VAL A 51 -2.83 29.20 -6.79
CA VAL A 51 -1.97 28.20 -6.14
C VAL A 51 -1.22 27.45 -7.24
N LYS A 52 0.11 27.63 -7.29
CA LYS A 52 0.98 26.92 -8.22
C LYS A 52 1.29 25.56 -7.62
N TYR A 53 0.72 24.51 -8.19
CA TYR A 53 1.00 23.14 -7.78
C TYR A 53 2.30 22.65 -8.42
N SER A 54 3.16 22.01 -7.62
CA SER A 54 4.29 21.23 -8.10
C SER A 54 3.98 19.75 -7.95
N LEU A 55 4.28 18.94 -8.97
CA LEU A 55 4.15 17.49 -8.90
C LEU A 55 5.48 16.87 -8.45
N SER A 56 5.43 15.95 -7.50
CA SER A 56 6.53 15.05 -7.16
C SER A 56 6.03 13.62 -7.07
N VAL A 57 6.77 12.67 -7.64
CA VAL A 57 6.50 11.24 -7.52
C VAL A 57 7.72 10.59 -6.88
N ASN A 58 7.53 9.84 -5.80
CA ASN A 58 8.60 9.22 -5.00
C ASN A 58 9.72 10.19 -4.61
N GLY A 59 9.35 11.41 -4.18
CA GLY A 59 10.30 12.45 -3.76
C GLY A 59 11.05 13.18 -4.89
N LYS A 60 10.89 12.75 -6.16
CA LYS A 60 11.49 13.41 -7.32
C LYS A 60 10.51 14.38 -7.96
N GLN A 61 10.93 15.63 -8.16
CA GLN A 61 10.09 16.66 -8.77
C GLN A 61 9.89 16.37 -10.27
N VAL A 62 8.64 16.41 -10.71
CA VAL A 62 8.24 16.21 -12.11
C VAL A 62 7.88 17.57 -12.70
N LYS A 63 8.63 17.99 -13.72
CA LYS A 63 8.36 19.23 -14.44
C LYS A 63 7.17 19.02 -15.38
N THR A 64 5.99 19.44 -14.94
CA THR A 64 4.77 19.39 -15.75
C THR A 64 3.83 20.56 -15.44
N GLU A 65 2.98 20.90 -16.41
CA GLU A 65 1.94 21.90 -16.22
C GLU A 65 0.73 21.27 -15.51
N VAL A 66 0.50 21.66 -14.27
CA VAL A 66 -0.67 21.25 -13.48
C VAL A 66 -1.79 22.25 -13.73
N LYS A 67 -2.94 21.78 -14.22
CA LYS A 67 -4.12 22.62 -14.53
C LYS A 67 -5.21 22.39 -13.50
N VAL A 68 -5.87 23.45 -13.07
CA VAL A 68 -7.09 23.33 -12.24
C VAL A 68 -8.28 23.75 -13.09
N ILE A 69 -9.20 22.83 -13.32
CA ILE A 69 -10.43 23.07 -14.08
C ILE A 69 -11.59 22.71 -13.17
N ASN A 70 -12.49 23.66 -12.89
CA ASN A 70 -13.65 23.48 -11.99
C ASN A 70 -13.29 22.92 -10.61
N GLY A 71 -12.13 23.34 -10.05
CA GLY A 71 -11.65 22.87 -8.74
C GLY A 71 -10.99 21.49 -8.75
N ALA A 72 -11.04 20.75 -9.85
CA ALA A 72 -10.32 19.49 -10.02
C ALA A 72 -8.93 19.73 -10.63
N THR A 73 -7.93 19.00 -10.13
CA THR A 73 -6.54 19.11 -10.58
C THR A 73 -6.27 18.08 -11.69
N TYR A 74 -5.77 18.56 -12.82
CA TYR A 74 -5.45 17.80 -14.01
C TYR A 74 -3.95 17.87 -14.28
N ILE A 75 -3.37 16.71 -14.57
CA ILE A 75 -2.01 16.59 -15.07
C ILE A 75 -2.04 15.89 -16.43
N PRO A 76 -1.21 16.31 -17.39
CA PRO A 76 -1.13 15.61 -18.66
C PRO A 76 -0.54 14.23 -18.43
N LEU A 77 -1.15 13.19 -19.02
CA LEU A 77 -0.70 11.80 -18.89
C LEU A 77 0.76 11.61 -19.35
N SER A 78 1.24 12.42 -20.29
CA SER A 78 2.64 12.42 -20.73
C SER A 78 3.63 12.78 -19.62
N ALA A 79 3.21 13.50 -18.58
CA ALA A 79 4.02 13.78 -17.40
C ALA A 79 4.41 12.53 -16.63
N LEU A 80 3.62 11.46 -16.79
CA LEU A 80 3.84 10.18 -16.14
C LEU A 80 4.69 9.24 -17.01
N SER A 81 4.77 9.45 -18.33
CA SER A 81 5.47 8.53 -19.25
C SER A 81 6.99 8.45 -19.07
N GLY A 82 7.61 9.40 -18.36
CA GLY A 82 9.05 9.42 -18.06
C GLY A 82 9.42 8.96 -16.65
N LEU A 83 8.45 8.50 -15.87
CA LEU A 83 8.67 8.01 -14.52
C LEU A 83 9.16 6.55 -14.57
N GLU A 84 10.31 6.30 -13.97
CA GLU A 84 11.00 5.00 -14.06
C GLU A 84 10.22 3.86 -13.40
N ASN A 85 9.36 4.18 -12.43
CA ASN A 85 8.66 3.23 -11.57
C ASN A 85 7.19 3.01 -11.95
N ILE A 86 6.72 3.44 -13.12
CA ILE A 86 5.34 3.21 -13.57
C ILE A 86 5.26 2.78 -15.03
N THR A 87 4.26 1.96 -15.35
CA THR A 87 3.91 1.54 -16.71
C THR A 87 2.54 2.10 -17.07
N ILE A 88 2.43 2.68 -18.26
CA ILE A 88 1.18 3.24 -18.79
C ILE A 88 0.79 2.46 -20.03
N GLN A 89 -0.36 1.78 -19.98
CA GLN A 89 -0.91 1.05 -21.13
C GLN A 89 -2.18 1.74 -21.62
N ARG A 90 -2.24 2.04 -22.92
CA ARG A 90 -3.40 2.67 -23.57
C ARG A 90 -4.05 1.68 -24.52
N ASP A 91 -5.30 1.33 -24.28
CA ASP A 91 -6.13 0.60 -25.24
C ASP A 91 -7.12 1.58 -25.89
N ALA A 92 -6.78 2.05 -27.09
CA ALA A 92 -7.63 2.98 -27.84
C ALA A 92 -8.93 2.34 -28.35
N LYS A 93 -9.00 1.01 -28.47
CA LYS A 93 -10.20 0.31 -28.93
C LYS A 93 -11.22 0.17 -27.81
N LYS A 94 -10.75 0.01 -26.57
CA LYS A 94 -11.61 -0.08 -25.36
C LYS A 94 -11.80 1.26 -24.66
N GLY A 95 -11.07 2.30 -25.05
CA GLY A 95 -11.11 3.61 -24.40
C GLY A 95 -10.54 3.58 -22.97
N THR A 96 -9.60 2.68 -22.68
CA THR A 96 -9.04 2.49 -21.34
C THR A 96 -7.57 2.90 -21.26
N ILE A 97 -7.19 3.37 -20.07
CA ILE A 97 -5.82 3.74 -19.71
C ILE A 97 -5.53 3.03 -18.38
N ALA A 98 -4.54 2.14 -18.37
CA ALA A 98 -4.07 1.47 -17.17
C ALA A 98 -2.73 2.07 -16.73
N ILE A 99 -2.62 2.39 -15.45
CA ILE A 99 -1.39 2.88 -14.81
C ILE A 99 -1.07 1.88 -13.70
N ALA A 100 0.13 1.31 -13.74
CA ALA A 100 0.60 0.34 -12.75
C ALA A 100 2.03 0.69 -12.33
N ASP A 101 2.42 0.31 -11.12
CA ASP A 101 3.82 0.40 -10.72
C ASP A 101 4.66 -0.56 -11.55
N LYS A 102 5.82 -0.07 -12.00
CA LYS A 102 6.89 -0.87 -12.57
C LYS A 102 7.60 -1.49 -11.39
N VAL A 103 7.09 -2.64 -10.95
CA VAL A 103 7.71 -3.42 -9.89
C VAL A 103 9.09 -3.79 -10.40
N ASP A 104 10.14 -3.31 -9.71
CA ASP A 104 11.50 -3.74 -9.99
C ASP A 104 11.53 -5.25 -9.75
N GLU A 105 11.82 -6.02 -10.80
CA GLU A 105 11.82 -7.48 -10.75
C GLU A 105 12.84 -8.01 -9.74
N SER A 106 13.75 -7.14 -9.27
CA SER A 106 14.71 -7.39 -8.18
C SER A 106 14.15 -7.21 -6.75
N GLU A 107 13.01 -6.54 -6.57
CA GLU A 107 12.27 -6.44 -5.30
C GLU A 107 11.12 -7.46 -5.20
N LEU A 108 10.75 -8.09 -6.32
CA LEU A 108 9.96 -9.32 -6.26
C LEU A 108 10.78 -10.39 -5.54
N PRO A 109 10.16 -11.21 -4.64
CA PRO A 109 10.83 -12.41 -4.18
C PRO A 109 11.31 -13.16 -5.44
N PRO A 110 12.56 -13.68 -5.44
CA PRO A 110 13.15 -14.29 -6.63
C PRO A 110 12.11 -15.19 -7.26
N VAL A 111 11.78 -14.96 -8.54
CA VAL A 111 10.85 -15.79 -9.29
C VAL A 111 11.47 -17.17 -9.31
N ALA A 112 11.07 -17.95 -8.31
CA ALA A 112 11.23 -19.37 -8.29
C ALA A 112 10.69 -19.87 -9.64
N PRO A 113 11.25 -20.96 -10.21
CA PRO A 113 10.67 -21.58 -11.40
C PRO A 113 9.15 -21.58 -11.26
N GLU A 114 8.38 -21.22 -12.29
CA GLU A 114 6.90 -21.04 -12.20
C GLU A 114 6.17 -22.27 -11.61
N THR A 115 6.87 -23.39 -11.44
CA THR A 115 6.42 -24.65 -10.87
C THR A 115 7.09 -25.06 -9.55
N LEU A 116 8.00 -24.25 -8.97
CA LEU A 116 8.67 -24.58 -7.73
C LEU A 116 7.64 -24.75 -6.62
N GLY A 117 7.74 -25.84 -5.89
CA GLY A 117 6.79 -26.19 -4.84
C GLY A 117 5.40 -26.55 -5.34
N LEU A 118 5.10 -26.52 -6.64
CA LEU A 118 3.77 -26.85 -7.16
C LEU A 118 3.59 -28.35 -7.46
N ALA A 119 4.64 -29.15 -7.30
CA ALA A 119 4.60 -30.60 -7.47
C ALA A 119 5.55 -31.30 -6.49
N SER A 120 5.22 -32.54 -6.10
CA SER A 120 6.03 -33.34 -5.18
C SER A 120 7.41 -33.70 -5.71
N ASN A 121 7.59 -33.73 -7.04
CA ASN A 121 8.89 -33.94 -7.70
C ASN A 121 9.69 -32.64 -7.91
N ASN A 122 9.12 -31.48 -7.59
CA ASN A 122 9.79 -30.18 -7.60
C ASN A 122 9.47 -29.36 -6.34
N PRO A 123 9.70 -29.89 -5.12
CA PRO A 123 9.32 -29.21 -3.90
C PRO A 123 10.23 -28.00 -3.64
N ALA A 124 9.67 -26.95 -3.03
CA ALA A 124 10.43 -25.76 -2.68
C ALA A 124 11.42 -26.06 -1.53
N PRO A 125 12.72 -25.71 -1.66
CA PRO A 125 13.72 -25.95 -0.61
C PRO A 125 13.44 -25.16 0.67
N VAL A 126 13.98 -25.64 1.79
CA VAL A 126 14.10 -24.83 3.00
C VAL A 126 14.87 -23.54 2.69
N GLY A 127 14.41 -22.43 3.24
CA GLY A 127 14.97 -21.10 3.03
C GLY A 127 14.53 -20.40 1.73
N LYS A 128 13.85 -21.09 0.80
CA LYS A 128 13.32 -20.49 -0.42
C LYS A 128 11.86 -20.08 -0.25
N ALA A 129 11.56 -18.85 -0.67
CA ALA A 129 10.21 -18.33 -0.74
C ALA A 129 9.54 -18.79 -2.04
N VAL A 130 8.27 -19.14 -1.97
CA VAL A 130 7.49 -19.63 -3.11
C VAL A 130 6.07 -19.07 -3.05
N SER A 131 5.56 -18.62 -4.19
CA SER A 131 4.18 -18.17 -4.32
C SER A 131 3.26 -19.37 -4.58
N PHE A 132 2.12 -19.41 -3.90
CA PHE A 132 1.11 -20.43 -4.11
C PHE A 132 -0.28 -19.80 -4.17
N ASN A 133 -1.01 -20.10 -5.24
CA ASN A 133 -2.39 -19.69 -5.44
C ASN A 133 -3.30 -20.81 -4.91
N LEU A 134 -3.99 -20.55 -3.80
CA LEU A 134 -5.04 -21.43 -3.33
C LEU A 134 -6.36 -20.99 -3.98
N GLU A 135 -6.87 -21.83 -4.88
CA GLU A 135 -8.21 -21.69 -5.46
C GLU A 135 -9.13 -22.78 -4.92
N GLY A 136 -9.71 -22.51 -3.75
CA GLY A 136 -10.82 -23.28 -3.19
C GLY A 136 -12.17 -22.76 -3.67
N TYR A 137 -13.24 -23.49 -3.34
CA TYR A 137 -14.61 -23.10 -3.70
C TYR A 137 -15.06 -21.79 -3.01
N PHE A 138 -14.57 -21.53 -1.79
CA PHE A 138 -14.90 -20.34 -0.99
C PHE A 138 -13.69 -19.45 -0.68
N ASP A 139 -12.47 -19.98 -0.77
CA ASP A 139 -11.24 -19.26 -0.45
C ASP A 139 -10.39 -19.13 -1.71
N LYS A 140 -10.21 -17.90 -2.19
CA LYS A 140 -9.26 -17.59 -3.26
C LYS A 140 -8.23 -16.61 -2.72
N PHE A 141 -6.99 -17.07 -2.58
CA PHE A 141 -5.91 -16.18 -2.17
C PHE A 141 -4.55 -16.64 -2.71
N ILE A 142 -3.67 -15.68 -2.92
CA ILE A 142 -2.26 -15.89 -3.29
C ILE A 142 -1.42 -15.53 -2.08
N ALA A 143 -0.49 -16.39 -1.70
CA ALA A 143 0.44 -16.11 -0.62
C ALA A 143 1.85 -16.62 -0.92
N ILE A 144 2.83 -15.94 -0.34
CA ILE A 144 4.21 -16.37 -0.32
C ILE A 144 4.43 -17.21 0.94
N TYR A 145 4.98 -18.41 0.73
CA TYR A 145 5.33 -19.36 1.78
C TYR A 145 6.84 -19.54 1.82
N LYS A 146 7.40 -19.68 3.03
CA LYS A 146 8.81 -20.00 3.24
C LYS A 146 8.95 -20.88 4.47
N VAL A 147 9.57 -22.05 4.31
CA VAL A 147 10.11 -22.80 5.45
C VAL A 147 11.41 -22.13 5.85
N GLU A 148 11.46 -21.52 7.03
CA GLU A 148 12.64 -20.79 7.51
C GLU A 148 13.65 -21.73 8.15
N GLU A 149 13.16 -22.71 8.92
CA GLU A 149 13.98 -23.71 9.59
C GLU A 149 13.18 -24.97 9.86
N THR A 150 13.90 -26.08 10.04
CA THR A 150 13.35 -27.36 10.48
C THR A 150 14.18 -27.95 11.62
N VAL A 151 13.51 -28.62 12.53
CA VAL A 151 14.13 -29.33 13.66
C VAL A 151 13.54 -30.73 13.69
N ARG A 152 14.39 -31.75 13.87
CA ARG A 152 13.99 -33.16 13.81
C ARG A 152 14.60 -33.96 14.96
N GLY A 153 13.95 -35.06 15.34
CA GLY A 153 14.46 -36.02 16.31
C GLY A 153 14.44 -35.50 17.74
N ASP A 154 15.47 -35.83 18.51
CA ASP A 154 15.55 -35.49 19.94
C ASP A 154 15.45 -33.99 20.22
N LYS A 155 16.00 -33.15 19.33
CA LYS A 155 15.89 -31.69 19.45
C LYS A 155 14.44 -31.21 19.29
N ALA A 156 13.72 -31.76 18.30
CA ALA A 156 12.32 -31.45 18.09
C ALA A 156 11.47 -31.93 19.27
N TRP A 157 11.78 -33.12 19.79
CA TRP A 157 11.11 -33.66 20.95
C TRP A 157 11.30 -32.78 22.19
N GLN A 158 12.53 -32.31 22.43
CA GLN A 158 12.83 -31.41 23.53
C GLN A 158 12.04 -30.09 23.42
N LEU A 159 11.97 -29.49 22.23
CA LEU A 159 11.19 -28.26 22.01
C LEU A 159 9.71 -28.45 22.36
N LEU A 160 9.12 -29.60 22.03
CA LEU A 160 7.72 -29.89 22.38
C LEU A 160 7.55 -30.12 23.89
N LYS A 161 8.52 -30.78 24.54
CA LYS A 161 8.52 -31.02 25.99
C LYS A 161 8.64 -29.74 26.80
N ASP A 162 9.43 -28.77 26.32
CA ASP A 162 9.60 -27.48 26.98
C ASP A 162 8.30 -26.67 27.00
N VAL A 163 7.46 -26.83 25.98
CA VAL A 163 6.16 -26.13 25.85
C VAL A 163 5.05 -26.88 26.59
N ASN A 164 5.02 -28.21 26.45
CA ASN A 164 4.06 -29.06 27.12
C ASN A 164 4.77 -30.32 27.66
N PRO A 165 5.09 -30.34 28.97
CA PRO A 165 5.71 -31.51 29.60
C PRO A 165 4.86 -32.78 29.51
N ALA A 166 3.54 -32.68 29.28
CA ALA A 166 2.65 -33.81 29.08
C ALA A 166 2.55 -34.27 27.61
N SER A 167 3.37 -33.72 26.71
CA SER A 167 3.47 -34.23 25.34
C SER A 167 3.75 -35.72 25.34
N ALA A 168 3.15 -36.46 24.40
CA ALA A 168 3.38 -37.89 24.24
C ALA A 168 4.79 -38.14 23.67
N ALA A 169 5.52 -39.10 24.21
CA ALA A 169 6.79 -39.51 23.64
C ALA A 169 6.58 -40.05 22.20
N PRO A 170 7.55 -39.85 21.29
CA PRO A 170 7.48 -40.49 19.99
C PRO A 170 7.59 -42.01 20.13
N ASP A 171 6.88 -42.75 19.29
CA ASP A 171 6.93 -44.21 19.27
C ASP A 171 8.33 -44.70 18.86
N LYS A 172 8.65 -45.98 19.11
CA LYS A 172 9.99 -46.55 18.85
C LYS A 172 10.55 -46.20 17.46
N ASP A 173 9.70 -46.26 16.43
CA ASP A 173 10.09 -46.06 15.03
C ASP A 173 9.73 -44.68 14.49
N SER A 174 9.24 -43.80 15.35
CA SER A 174 8.79 -42.46 15.00
C SER A 174 9.63 -41.40 15.72
N GLU A 175 9.59 -40.18 15.23
CA GLU A 175 10.16 -39.01 15.87
C GLU A 175 9.35 -37.76 15.52
N TYR A 176 9.66 -36.65 16.17
CA TYR A 176 9.03 -35.37 15.86
C TYR A 176 9.83 -34.59 14.82
N LEU A 177 9.12 -33.92 13.93
CA LEU A 177 9.64 -32.97 12.97
C LEU A 177 8.86 -31.66 13.11
N LEU A 178 9.57 -30.58 13.36
CA LEU A 178 9.04 -29.22 13.48
C LEU A 178 9.57 -28.39 12.31
N ALA A 179 8.73 -27.52 11.78
CA ALA A 179 9.12 -26.54 10.78
C ALA A 179 8.58 -25.17 11.14
N ARG A 180 9.42 -24.14 11.06
CA ARG A 180 8.99 -22.75 11.21
C ARG A 180 8.65 -22.21 9.84
N ILE A 181 7.41 -21.81 9.64
CA ILE A 181 6.89 -21.38 8.34
C ILE A 181 6.46 -19.93 8.43
N LYS A 182 6.91 -19.12 7.47
CA LYS A 182 6.38 -17.78 7.23
C LYS A 182 5.38 -17.82 6.08
N VAL A 183 4.24 -17.17 6.28
CA VAL A 183 3.17 -17.03 5.28
C VAL A 183 2.82 -15.55 5.14
N SER A 184 2.79 -15.06 3.90
CA SER A 184 2.51 -13.64 3.58
C SER A 184 1.51 -13.56 2.42
N PRO A 185 0.20 -13.38 2.68
CA PRO A 185 -0.79 -13.17 1.62
C PRO A 185 -0.49 -11.91 0.80
N THR A 186 -0.45 -12.07 -0.52
CA THR A 186 -0.24 -10.99 -1.49
C THR A 186 -1.51 -10.64 -2.25
N THR A 187 -2.52 -11.50 -2.20
CA THR A 187 -3.85 -11.23 -2.76
C THR A 187 -4.86 -12.03 -1.96
N VAL A 188 -5.91 -11.38 -1.45
CA VAL A 188 -6.99 -12.06 -0.73
C VAL A 188 -8.32 -11.70 -1.38
N ALA A 189 -8.94 -12.68 -2.06
CA ALA A 189 -10.20 -12.53 -2.76
C ALA A 189 -11.32 -13.32 -2.05
N THR A 190 -11.50 -13.02 -0.76
CA THR A 190 -12.59 -13.53 0.07
C THR A 190 -13.62 -12.41 0.34
N ALA A 191 -14.83 -12.77 0.78
CA ALA A 191 -15.89 -11.79 1.04
C ALA A 191 -15.55 -10.79 2.15
N ASP A 192 -14.73 -11.20 3.11
CA ASP A 192 -14.29 -10.41 4.27
C ASP A 192 -12.91 -9.77 4.08
N GLY A 193 -12.23 -10.03 2.97
CA GLY A 193 -10.88 -9.54 2.71
C GLY A 193 -9.80 -10.12 3.63
N THR A 194 -10.07 -11.27 4.26
CA THR A 194 -9.11 -11.97 5.12
C THR A 194 -8.99 -13.46 4.79
N THR A 195 -7.83 -14.05 5.10
CA THR A 195 -7.61 -15.50 5.04
C THR A 195 -7.10 -16.01 6.37
N ARG A 196 -7.55 -17.20 6.76
CA ARG A 196 -7.09 -17.88 7.96
C ARG A 196 -5.93 -18.81 7.63
N ILE A 197 -4.79 -18.56 8.28
CA ILE A 197 -3.63 -19.45 8.29
C ILE A 197 -3.50 -20.09 9.66
N SER A 198 -3.32 -21.41 9.68
CA SER A 198 -3.09 -22.17 10.91
C SER A 198 -2.26 -23.42 10.66
N ALA A 199 -1.52 -23.86 11.68
CA ALA A 199 -0.70 -25.07 11.61
C ALA A 199 -1.47 -26.32 11.12
N GLY A 200 -2.75 -26.46 11.47
CA GLY A 200 -3.56 -27.62 11.11
C GLY A 200 -3.86 -27.80 9.61
N GLN A 201 -3.60 -26.76 8.79
CA GLN A 201 -3.74 -26.83 7.33
C GLN A 201 -2.54 -27.51 6.64
N PHE A 202 -1.43 -27.68 7.36
CA PHE A 202 -0.24 -28.34 6.85
C PHE A 202 -0.29 -29.83 7.15
N LYS A 203 0.12 -30.65 6.18
CA LYS A 203 0.26 -32.10 6.30
C LYS A 203 1.72 -32.49 6.05
N LEU A 204 2.06 -33.71 6.45
CA LEU A 204 3.33 -34.33 6.09
C LEU A 204 3.07 -35.52 5.17
N VAL A 205 3.83 -35.63 4.12
CA VAL A 205 3.79 -36.74 3.15
C VAL A 205 5.13 -37.44 3.17
N SER A 206 5.13 -38.76 3.23
CA SER A 206 6.35 -39.55 3.23
C SER A 206 7.10 -39.45 1.91
N SER A 207 8.40 -39.80 1.93
CA SER A 207 9.19 -39.94 0.70
C SER A 207 8.56 -40.93 -0.31
N GLY A 208 7.79 -41.91 0.17
CA GLY A 208 7.01 -42.83 -0.65
C GLY A 208 5.67 -42.27 -1.15
N GLY A 209 5.33 -41.01 -0.87
CA GLY A 209 4.10 -40.35 -1.34
C GLY A 209 2.85 -40.63 -0.49
N LYS A 210 2.99 -41.26 0.69
CA LYS A 210 1.87 -41.56 1.59
C LYS A 210 1.72 -40.47 2.64
N ASP A 211 0.50 -39.99 2.85
CA ASP A 211 0.22 -39.05 3.94
C ASP A 211 0.49 -39.69 5.31
N TYR A 212 1.09 -38.89 6.19
CA TYR A 212 1.15 -39.16 7.62
C TYR A 212 -0.15 -38.77 8.31
N ASP A 213 -0.49 -39.50 9.37
CA ASP A 213 -1.66 -39.19 10.19
C ASP A 213 -1.49 -37.83 10.87
N SER A 214 -2.56 -37.04 10.85
CA SER A 214 -2.58 -35.75 11.53
C SER A 214 -2.74 -35.95 13.03
N THR A 215 -1.77 -35.46 13.81
CA THR A 215 -1.84 -35.45 15.28
C THR A 215 -1.95 -34.02 15.77
N SER A 216 -2.82 -33.76 16.74
CA SER A 216 -2.88 -32.46 17.42
C SER A 216 -1.66 -32.34 18.33
N ILE A 217 -0.71 -31.48 17.95
CA ILE A 217 0.54 -31.26 18.68
C ILE A 217 0.58 -29.79 19.12
N VAL A 218 0.79 -29.55 20.41
CA VAL A 218 1.01 -28.20 20.94
C VAL A 218 2.38 -27.73 20.46
N THR A 219 2.42 -26.70 19.64
CA THR A 219 3.65 -26.19 19.03
C THR A 219 4.30 -25.10 19.89
N PRO A 220 5.62 -24.89 19.76
CA PRO A 220 6.28 -23.75 20.40
C PRO A 220 5.78 -22.41 19.88
N LYS A 221 6.02 -21.35 20.67
CA LYS A 221 5.83 -19.97 20.22
C LYS A 221 6.91 -19.58 19.19
N PRO A 222 6.58 -18.74 18.19
CA PRO A 222 5.23 -18.35 17.83
C PRO A 222 4.47 -19.53 17.21
N GLU A 223 3.21 -19.71 17.62
CA GLU A 223 2.32 -20.70 17.00
C GLU A 223 1.94 -20.20 15.60
N LEU A 224 1.92 -21.09 14.59
CA LEU A 224 1.47 -20.68 13.27
C LEU A 224 -0.05 -20.48 13.27
N PHE A 225 -0.46 -19.23 13.44
CA PHE A 225 -1.85 -18.81 13.44
C PHE A 225 -1.99 -17.35 12.99
N GLY A 226 -3.05 -17.05 12.25
CA GLY A 226 -3.42 -15.68 11.92
C GLY A 226 -4.68 -15.61 11.07
N ILE A 227 -5.43 -14.53 11.24
CA ILE A 227 -6.42 -14.04 10.28
C ILE A 227 -5.74 -12.85 9.60
N LEU A 228 -5.46 -12.98 8.30
CA LEU A 228 -4.54 -12.09 7.58
C LEU A 228 -5.24 -11.43 6.40
N SER A 229 -5.13 -10.12 6.31
CA SER A 229 -5.41 -9.37 5.08
C SER A 229 -4.18 -9.33 4.17
N GLU A 230 -4.37 -8.83 2.95
CA GLU A 230 -3.29 -8.59 1.99
C GLU A 230 -2.17 -7.72 2.60
N GLY A 231 -0.91 -8.10 2.35
CA GLY A 231 0.27 -7.40 2.87
C GLY A 231 0.64 -7.75 4.32
N GLN A 232 -0.23 -8.46 5.06
CA GLN A 232 0.14 -8.98 6.38
C GLN A 232 0.97 -10.26 6.27
N SER A 233 1.63 -10.64 7.36
CA SER A 233 2.32 -11.92 7.45
C SER A 233 2.23 -12.52 8.85
N THR A 234 2.33 -13.84 8.91
CA THR A 234 2.51 -14.58 10.17
C THR A 234 3.69 -15.51 10.03
N THR A 235 4.34 -15.83 11.14
CA THR A 235 5.42 -16.82 11.20
C THR A 235 5.21 -17.67 12.44
N GLY A 236 5.32 -18.98 12.29
CA GLY A 236 5.17 -19.87 13.42
C GLY A 236 5.48 -21.31 13.12
N TRP A 237 5.42 -22.12 14.17
CA TRP A 237 5.76 -23.53 14.14
C TRP A 237 4.59 -24.41 13.69
N VAL A 238 4.92 -25.40 12.87
CA VAL A 238 4.12 -26.60 12.62
C VAL A 238 4.90 -27.82 13.10
N ALA A 239 4.18 -28.84 13.58
CA ALA A 239 4.79 -30.06 14.11
C ALA A 239 4.13 -31.31 13.53
N PHE A 240 4.93 -32.33 13.30
CA PHE A 240 4.52 -33.61 12.72
C PHE A 240 5.19 -34.76 13.46
N LYS A 241 4.54 -35.93 13.44
CA LYS A 241 5.17 -37.21 13.77
C LYS A 241 5.57 -37.89 12.46
N VAL A 242 6.83 -38.31 12.35
CA VAL A 242 7.41 -38.90 11.13
C VAL A 242 8.15 -40.19 11.50
N LYS A 243 8.28 -41.13 10.54
CA LYS A 243 9.14 -42.30 10.76
C LYS A 243 10.62 -41.91 10.73
N LYS A 244 11.43 -42.57 11.56
CA LYS A 244 12.88 -42.29 11.67
C LYS A 244 13.64 -42.60 10.38
N ASP A 245 13.21 -43.60 9.63
CA ASP A 245 13.82 -44.03 8.36
C ASP A 245 13.37 -43.22 7.14
N ASP A 246 12.31 -42.41 7.27
CA ASP A 246 11.86 -41.51 6.22
C ASP A 246 12.74 -40.26 6.17
N ALA A 247 13.81 -40.31 5.40
CA ALA A 247 14.81 -39.25 5.37
C ALA A 247 14.33 -37.96 4.70
N ASP A 248 13.36 -38.06 3.79
CA ASP A 248 12.97 -36.99 2.85
C ASP A 248 11.44 -36.79 2.78
N PRO A 249 10.74 -36.60 3.92
CA PRO A 249 9.33 -36.27 3.91
C PRO A 249 9.12 -34.83 3.39
N LEU A 250 7.94 -34.57 2.82
CA LEU A 250 7.53 -33.26 2.31
C LEU A 250 6.39 -32.69 3.15
N ILE A 251 6.45 -31.38 3.39
CA ILE A 251 5.32 -30.64 3.96
C ILE A 251 4.39 -30.28 2.79
N LEU A 252 3.10 -30.51 3.01
CA LEU A 252 2.04 -30.29 2.04
C LEU A 252 1.05 -29.26 2.56
N PHE A 253 0.64 -28.32 1.71
CA PHE A 253 -0.44 -27.38 1.97
C PHE A 253 -1.40 -27.29 0.78
N GLY A 254 -2.70 -27.21 1.03
CA GLY A 254 -3.68 -26.87 -0.02
C GLY A 254 -3.84 -27.88 -1.16
N ARG A 255 -3.52 -29.17 -0.96
CA ARG A 255 -3.82 -30.22 -1.94
C ARG A 255 -5.34 -30.38 -2.10
N LYS A 256 -5.80 -30.55 -3.34
CA LYS A 256 -7.22 -30.77 -3.64
C LYS A 256 -7.68 -32.14 -3.16
N THR A 257 -8.99 -32.30 -3.03
CA THR A 257 -9.62 -33.56 -2.60
C THR A 257 -9.42 -34.71 -3.59
N ASP A 258 -9.21 -34.41 -4.87
CA ASP A 258 -8.85 -35.38 -5.92
C ASP A 258 -7.37 -35.81 -5.87
N GLY A 259 -6.60 -35.30 -4.91
CA GLY A 259 -5.17 -35.58 -4.74
C GLY A 259 -4.25 -34.73 -5.62
N THR A 260 -4.78 -33.82 -6.44
CA THR A 260 -3.98 -32.98 -7.33
C THR A 260 -3.55 -31.66 -6.67
N GLY A 261 -2.51 -31.05 -7.24
CA GLY A 261 -1.99 -29.75 -6.82
C GLY A 261 -1.37 -29.76 -5.43
N GLY A 262 -1.50 -28.62 -4.75
CA GLY A 262 -0.88 -28.36 -3.46
C GLY A 262 0.50 -27.73 -3.55
N LEU A 263 0.89 -27.11 -2.45
CA LEU A 263 2.21 -26.59 -2.19
C LEU A 263 3.04 -27.66 -1.47
N TRP A 264 4.18 -27.99 -2.05
CA TRP A 264 5.13 -29.01 -1.60
C TRP A 264 6.43 -28.33 -1.16
N LEU A 265 6.79 -28.51 0.11
CA LEU A 265 7.94 -27.87 0.73
C LEU A 265 8.87 -28.95 1.29
N LYS A 266 10.19 -28.80 1.07
CA LYS A 266 11.19 -29.69 1.65
C LYS A 266 11.30 -29.48 3.16
N THR A 267 11.76 -30.53 3.84
CA THR A 267 12.08 -30.51 5.26
C THR A 267 13.58 -30.38 5.56
N LYS A 268 14.44 -30.41 4.54
CA LYS A 268 15.89 -30.17 4.61
C LYS A 268 16.43 -29.66 3.27
#